data_AF-A0A841GXR0-F1
#
_entry.id   AF-A0A841GXR0-F1
#
_cell.length_a   1.000
_cell.length_b   1.000
_cell.length_c   1.000
_cell.angle_alpha   90.00
_cell.angle_beta   90.00
_cell.angle_gamma   90.00
#
_symmetry.space_group_name_H-M   'P 1'
#
loop_
_entity.id
_entity.type
_entity.pdbx_description
1 polymer ?
#
loop_
_entity_poly.entity_id
_entity_poly.type
_entity_poly.pdbx_seq_one_letter_code
_entity_poly.pdbx_strand_id
1 'polypeptide(L)' 'MSDVYVFEADGDQFICCKCALRENGDTVTPDQAAMVEHLLRHREAGHLVPEDALDELRAEAAELGRAGRTKD' A
#
# COMPACT_ATOMS: atom_id res chain seq x y z
N MET A 1 10.10 13.08 5.68
CA MET A 1 10.76 11.75 5.68
C MET A 1 9.67 10.76 6.02
N SER A 2 9.31 9.85 5.10
CA SER A 2 8.24 8.86 5.31
C SER A 2 8.72 7.75 6.24
N ASP A 3 7.86 7.29 7.15
CA ASP A 3 8.10 6.12 8.00
C ASP A 3 7.69 4.80 7.31
N VAL A 4 7.15 4.89 6.10
CA VAL A 4 6.67 3.76 5.31
C VAL A 4 7.31 3.74 3.92
N TYR A 5 7.61 2.54 3.44
CA TYR A 5 8.17 2.28 2.11
C TYR A 5 7.38 1.15 1.49
N VAL A 6 6.63 1.45 0.43
CA VAL A 6 5.75 0.51 -0.26
C VAL A 6 6.32 0.19 -1.63
N PHE A 7 6.34 -1.09 -2.00
CA PHE A 7 6.77 -1.57 -3.31
C PHE A 7 5.79 -2.62 -3.83
N GLU A 8 5.58 -2.64 -5.14
CA GLU A 8 4.89 -3.74 -5.82
C GLU A 8 5.79 -4.98 -5.90
N ALA A 9 5.19 -6.15 -5.69
CA ALA A 9 5.80 -7.45 -5.84
C ALA A 9 5.09 -8.24 -6.94
N ASP A 10 5.75 -9.29 -7.45
CA ASP A 10 5.21 -10.13 -8.50
C ASP A 10 3.83 -10.71 -8.13
N GLY A 11 2.84 -10.47 -9.00
CA GLY A 11 1.48 -11.01 -8.85
C GLY A 11 0.52 -10.16 -8.04
N ASP A 12 0.51 -8.84 -8.28
CA ASP A 12 -0.43 -7.85 -7.70
C ASP A 12 -0.30 -7.64 -6.17
N GLN A 13 0.80 -8.09 -5.57
CA GLN A 13 1.04 -7.93 -4.14
C GLN A 13 1.77 -6.63 -3.84
N PHE A 14 1.50 -6.04 -2.68
CA PHE A 14 2.16 -4.84 -2.19
C PHE A 14 2.93 -5.15 -0.91
N ILE A 15 4.16 -4.67 -0.80
CA ILE A 15 5.03 -4.88 0.35
C ILE A 15 5.28 -3.55 1.03
N CYS A 16 4.87 -3.44 2.30
CA CYS A 16 5.31 -2.40 3.22
C CYS A 16 6.57 -2.90 3.93
N CYS A 17 7.73 -2.36 3.54
CA CYS A 17 9.02 -2.72 4.11
C CYS A 17 9.27 -2.02 5.45
N LYS A 18 9.95 -2.72 6.36
CA LYS A 18 10.28 -2.20 7.71
C LYS A 18 9.06 -1.71 8.47
N CYS A 19 7.97 -2.47 8.40
CA CYS A 19 6.73 -2.17 9.07
C CYS A 19 6.92 -2.10 10.59
N ALA A 20 6.88 -0.90 11.14
CA ALA A 20 6.95 -0.66 12.59
C ALA A 20 5.75 -1.27 13.36
N LEU A 21 4.62 -1.52 12.69
CA LEU A 21 3.46 -2.21 13.28
C LEU A 21 3.67 -3.72 13.46
N ARG A 22 4.68 -4.31 12.81
CA ARG A 22 4.95 -5.75 12.83
C ARG A 22 6.41 -6.01 13.15
N GLU A 23 6.84 -5.70 14.37
CA GLU A 23 8.21 -5.98 14.89
C GLU A 23 9.35 -5.63 13.89
N ASN A 24 9.19 -4.58 13.07
CA ASN A 24 10.10 -4.17 11.99
C ASN A 24 10.31 -5.19 10.85
N GLY A 25 9.34 -6.09 10.62
CA GLY A 25 9.31 -6.99 9.48
C GLY A 25 8.62 -6.39 8.25
N ASP A 26 8.47 -7.20 7.21
CA ASP A 26 7.72 -6.82 6.01
C ASP A 26 6.24 -7.23 6.17
N THR A 27 5.36 -6.34 5.71
CA THR A 27 3.92 -6.63 5.61
C THR A 27 3.55 -6.71 4.14
N VAL A 28 3.05 -7.88 3.72
CA VAL A 28 2.56 -8.10 2.36
C VAL A 28 1.05 -8.00 2.36
N THR A 29 0.49 -7.24 1.44
CA THR A 29 -0.95 -7.15 1.20
C THR A 29 -1.29 -7.62 -0.22
N PRO A 30 -2.47 -8.20 -0.44
CA PRO A 30 -2.85 -8.80 -1.72
C PRO A 30 -3.26 -7.77 -2.80
N ASP A 31 -3.51 -6.52 -2.42
CA ASP A 31 -3.95 -5.46 -3.32
C ASP A 31 -3.70 -4.06 -2.71
N GLN A 32 -3.92 -3.02 -3.52
CA GLN A 32 -3.76 -1.62 -3.14
C GLN A 32 -4.73 -1.19 -2.05
N ALA A 33 -5.98 -1.68 -2.05
CA ALA A 33 -6.97 -1.29 -1.05
C ALA A 33 -6.56 -1.80 0.34
N ALA A 34 -6.10 -3.04 0.42
CA ALA A 34 -5.52 -3.63 1.61
C ALA A 34 -4.25 -2.88 2.07
N MET A 35 -3.42 -2.40 1.13
CA MET A 35 -2.26 -1.57 1.46
C MET A 35 -2.67 -0.20 2.02
N VAL A 36 -3.69 0.44 1.45
CA VAL A 36 -4.24 1.70 1.96
C VAL A 36 -4.77 1.52 3.38
N GLU A 37 -5.53 0.46 3.65
CA GLU A 37 -5.98 0.15 5.02
C GLU A 37 -4.80 -0.10 5.97
N HIS A 38 -3.74 -0.78 5.52
CA HIS A 38 -2.53 -0.98 6.30
C HIS A 38 -1.83 0.34 6.64
N LEU A 39 -1.68 1.24 5.66
CA LEU A 39 -1.08 2.57 5.84
C LEU A 39 -1.91 3.49 6.75
N LEU A 40 -3.23 3.37 6.74
CA LEU A 40 -4.08 4.10 7.69
C LEU A 40 -3.79 3.69 9.13
N ARG A 41 -3.53 2.40 9.40
CA ARG A 41 -3.11 1.94 10.74
C ARG A 41 -1.77 2.55 11.18
N HIS A 42 -0.86 2.81 10.23
CA HIS A 42 0.37 3.54 10.53
C HIS A 42 0.07 4.97 11.00
N ARG A 43 -0.87 5.69 10.35
CA ARG A 43 -1.31 7.02 10.81
C ARG A 43 -1.98 6.96 12.19
N GLU A 44 -2.82 5.98 12.43
CA GLU A 44 -3.48 5.77 13.74
C GLU A 44 -2.46 5.49 14.86
N ALA A 45 -1.36 4.80 14.54
CA ALA A 45 -0.23 4.58 15.44
C ALA A 45 0.71 5.79 15.61
N GLY A 46 0.46 6.89 14.87
CA GLY A 46 1.27 8.11 14.93
C GLY A 46 2.50 8.12 14.01
N HIS A 47 2.64 7.16 13.10
CA HIS A 47 3.71 7.16 12.09
C HIS A 47 3.38 8.15 10.95
N LEU A 48 4.42 8.72 10.34
CA LEU A 48 4.25 9.61 9.20
C LEU A 48 4.04 8.81 7.91
N VAL A 49 2.79 8.82 7.43
CA VAL A 49 2.43 8.37 6.09
C VAL A 49 2.09 9.60 5.25
N PRO A 50 2.84 9.91 4.18
CA PRO A 50 2.51 11.00 3.26
C PRO A 50 1.14 10.80 2.63
N GLU A 51 0.37 11.89 2.47
CA GLU A 51 -0.95 11.82 1.83
C GLU A 51 -0.83 11.48 0.35
N ASP A 52 0.21 12.02 -0.31
CA ASP A 52 0.58 11.73 -1.69
C ASP A 52 0.70 10.22 -1.96
N ALA A 53 1.31 9.46 -1.03
CA ALA A 53 1.45 8.01 -1.16
C ALA A 53 0.10 7.27 -1.05
N LEU A 54 -0.84 7.78 -0.24
CA LEU A 54 -2.19 7.23 -0.16
C LEU A 54 -3.00 7.57 -1.41
N ASP A 55 -2.84 8.77 -1.96
CA ASP A 55 -3.55 9.22 -3.15
C ASP A 55 -3.07 8.47 -4.40
N GLU A 56 -1.77 8.21 -4.53
CA GLU A 56 -1.22 7.36 -5.59
C GLU A 56 -1.81 5.94 -5.53
N LEU A 57 -1.75 5.27 -4.38
CA LEU A 57 -2.32 3.91 -4.22
C LEU A 57 -3.82 3.87 -4.51
N ARG A 58 -4.58 4.91 -4.12
CA ARG A 58 -6.02 5.01 -4.42
C ARG A 58 -6.29 5.25 -5.89
N ALA A 59 -5.48 6.07 -6.56
CA ALA A 59 -5.59 6.32 -7.99
C ALA A 59 -5.32 5.04 -8.78
N GLU A 60 -4.26 4.30 -8.43
CA GLU A 60 -3.93 3.03 -9.06
C GLU A 60 -5.01 1.96 -8.85
N ALA A 61 -5.56 1.86 -7.64
CA ALA A 61 -6.70 0.98 -7.37
C ALA A 61 -7.92 1.32 -8.25
N ALA A 62 -8.19 2.61 -8.47
CA ALA A 62 -9.29 3.06 -9.32
C ALA A 62 -9.04 2.79 -10.81
N GLU A 63 -7.80 2.89 -11.28
CA GLU A 63 -7.41 2.62 -12.66
C GLU A 63 -7.38 1.11 -12.97
N LEU A 64 -6.91 0.25 -12.06
CA LEU A 64 -6.99 -1.20 -12.22
C LEU A 64 -8.45 -1.70 -12.17
N GLY A 65 -9.28 -1.09 -11.33
CA GLY A 65 -10.73 -1.31 -11.37
C GLY A 65 -11.39 -0.95 -12.71
N ARG A 66 -10.76 -0.06 -13.52
CA ARG A 66 -11.19 0.30 -14.87
C ARG A 66 -10.53 -0.56 -15.96
N ALA A 67 -9.29 -1.00 -15.74
CA ALA A 67 -8.49 -1.78 -16.69
C ALA A 67 -8.77 -3.29 -16.66
N GLY A 68 -9.46 -3.81 -15.64
CA GLY A 68 -9.86 -5.23 -15.52
C GLY A 68 -10.86 -5.76 -16.57
N ARG A 69 -11.04 -5.09 -17.71
CA ARG A 69 -11.88 -5.55 -18.84
C ARG A 69 -11.13 -5.60 -20.17
N THR A 70 -9.91 -6.11 -20.20
CA THR A 70 -9.40 -6.76 -21.43
C THR A 70 -8.25 -7.71 -21.09
N LYS A 71 -8.58 -9.00 -21.01
CA LYS A 71 -7.60 -10.08 -21.20
C LYS A 71 -7.93 -10.64 -22.59
N ASP A 72 -7.10 -10.30 -23.57
CA ASP A 72 -7.12 -10.93 -24.91
C ASP A 72 -6.55 -12.36 -24.80
#